data_AF-A0A3B0R995-F1
#
_entry.id   AF-A0A3B0R995-F1
#
_cell.length_a   1.000
_cell.length_b   1.000
_cell.length_c   1.000
_cell.angle_alpha   90.00
_cell.angle_beta   90.00
_cell.angle_gamma   90.00
#
_symmetry.space_group_name_H-M   'P 1'
#
loop_
_entity.id
_entity.type
_entity.pdbx_description
1 polymer ?
#
loop_
_entity_poly.entity_id
_entity_poly.type
_entity_poly.pdbx_seq_one_letter_code
_entity_poly.pdbx_strand_id
1 'polypeptide(L)'
;MHTLNYVIMALMKLTEEQIERVTAKILENLKNKGLVELKANEKTVLTKMNEVLTKDLSAEDALDREVDGMLDAHSSDVDSGAVDYRKVFNMVKHKLARERGIIL
;
A
#
# COMPACT_ATOMS: atom_id res chain seq x y z
N MET A 1 -10.77 -24.04 8.92
CA MET A 1 -11.34 -23.11 7.92
C MET A 1 -10.38 -21.92 7.76
N HIS A 2 -9.18 -22.15 7.20
CA HIS A 2 -8.04 -21.21 7.18
C HIS A 2 -7.57 -20.81 5.77
N THR A 3 -8.34 -21.15 4.74
CA THR A 3 -8.01 -20.85 3.34
C THR A 3 -8.31 -19.39 2.92
N LEU A 4 -9.10 -18.65 3.71
CA LEU A 4 -9.57 -17.30 3.35
C LEU A 4 -8.53 -16.18 3.55
N ASN A 5 -7.50 -16.40 4.38
CA ASN A 5 -6.37 -15.47 4.52
C ASN A 5 -5.46 -15.45 3.27
N TYR A 6 -5.55 -16.46 2.41
CA TYR A 6 -4.60 -16.68 1.31
C TYR A 6 -4.88 -15.84 0.04
N VAL A 7 -6.06 -15.25 -0.09
CA VAL A 7 -6.48 -14.46 -1.28
C VAL A 7 -6.51 -12.94 -1.00
N ILE A 8 -6.56 -12.52 0.26
CA ILE A 8 -6.75 -11.10 0.62
C ILE A 8 -5.43 -10.29 0.48
N MET A 9 -4.27 -10.92 0.64
CA MET A 9 -2.93 -10.34 0.39
C MET A 9 -2.48 -10.42 -1.08
N ALA A 10 -3.34 -10.12 -2.05
CA ALA A 10 -2.93 -10.16 -3.46
C ALA A 10 -1.84 -9.09 -3.77
N LEU A 11 -0.58 -9.49 -3.56
CA LEU A 11 0.68 -8.76 -3.80
C LEU A 11 0.88 -7.42 -3.08
N MET A 12 0.54 -7.35 -1.78
CA MET A 12 1.04 -6.28 -0.91
C MET A 12 2.56 -6.34 -0.84
N LYS A 13 3.21 -5.19 -1.02
CA LYS A 13 4.68 -5.07 -0.94
C LYS A 13 5.25 -5.49 0.41
N LEU A 14 4.44 -5.52 1.46
CA LEU A 14 4.81 -5.95 2.81
C LEU A 14 3.86 -7.03 3.33
N THR A 15 4.41 -7.99 4.08
CA THR A 15 3.63 -9.00 4.79
C THR A 15 3.02 -8.44 6.07
N GLU A 16 1.99 -9.11 6.61
CA GLU A 16 1.37 -8.76 7.90
C GLU A 16 2.41 -8.69 9.04
N GLU A 17 3.31 -9.66 9.12
CA GLU A 17 4.40 -9.66 10.11
C GLU A 17 5.34 -8.44 9.94
N GLN A 18 5.65 -8.04 8.71
CA GLN A 18 6.47 -6.87 8.46
C GLN A 18 5.74 -5.58 8.87
N ILE A 19 4.43 -5.49 8.61
CA ILE A 19 3.58 -4.38 9.05
C ILE A 19 3.61 -4.29 10.58
N GLU A 20 3.39 -5.39 11.29
CA GLU A 20 3.44 -5.44 12.76
C GLU A 20 4.80 -4.98 13.32
N ARG A 21 5.90 -5.42 12.71
CA ARG A 21 7.25 -5.02 13.15
C ARG A 21 7.50 -3.53 12.92
N VAL A 22 7.05 -2.99 11.79
CA VAL A 22 7.20 -1.57 11.45
C VAL A 22 6.38 -0.69 12.39
N THR A 23 5.10 -1.01 12.61
CA THR A 23 4.22 -0.22 13.49
C THR A 23 4.69 -0.27 14.94
N ALA A 24 5.13 -1.45 15.42
CA ALA A 24 5.76 -1.58 16.73
C ALA A 24 6.98 -0.69 16.87
N LYS A 25 7.87 -0.66 15.85
CA LYS A 25 9.07 0.17 15.90
C LYS A 25 8.75 1.66 15.84
N ILE A 26 7.74 2.06 15.07
CA ILE A 26 7.26 3.45 15.03
C ILE A 26 6.74 3.86 16.40
N LEU A 27 5.85 3.06 17.00
CA LEU A 27 5.27 3.39 18.30
C LEU A 27 6.34 3.44 19.41
N GLU A 28 7.27 2.49 19.42
CA GLU A 28 8.41 2.48 20.35
C GLU A 28 9.23 3.77 20.24
N ASN A 29 9.59 4.19 19.01
CA ASN A 29 10.34 5.40 18.79
C ASN A 29 9.58 6.68 19.22
N LEU A 30 8.27 6.73 18.94
CA LEU A 30 7.44 7.86 19.35
C LEU A 30 7.35 7.97 20.88
N LYS A 31 7.18 6.84 21.56
CA LYS A 31 7.19 6.77 23.03
C LYS A 31 8.54 7.18 23.61
N ASN A 32 9.63 6.61 23.10
CA ASN A 32 10.99 6.87 23.60
C ASN A 32 11.41 8.34 23.44
N LYS A 33 10.90 9.02 22.41
CA LYS A 33 11.15 10.45 22.18
C LYS A 33 10.16 11.37 22.91
N GLY A 34 9.19 10.82 23.64
CA GLY A 34 8.14 11.61 24.32
C GLY A 34 7.25 12.40 23.37
N LEU A 35 7.09 11.95 22.13
CA LEU A 35 6.33 12.67 21.09
C LEU A 35 4.83 12.36 21.11
N VAL A 36 4.41 11.37 21.91
CA VAL A 36 3.03 10.90 21.98
C VAL A 36 2.62 10.60 23.42
N GLU A 37 1.34 10.84 23.70
CA GLU A 37 0.65 10.37 24.89
C GLU A 37 -0.45 9.39 24.46
N LEU A 38 -0.39 8.16 24.94
CA LEU A 38 -1.36 7.13 24.55
C LEU A 38 -2.65 7.29 25.36
N LYS A 39 -3.76 7.55 24.66
CA LYS A 39 -5.10 7.63 25.26
C LYS A 39 -5.79 6.27 25.43
N ALA A 40 -5.12 5.20 25.03
CA ALA A 40 -5.57 3.81 25.12
C ALA A 40 -4.36 2.91 25.43
N ASN A 41 -4.61 1.64 25.74
CA ASN A 41 -3.52 0.69 25.92
C ASN A 41 -2.74 0.49 24.61
N GLU A 42 -1.47 0.12 24.75
CA GLU A 42 -0.52 -0.02 23.64
C GLU A 42 -0.98 -1.03 22.58
N LYS A 43 -1.60 -2.15 22.99
CA LYS A 43 -2.12 -3.16 22.07
C LYS A 43 -3.19 -2.57 21.16
N THR A 44 -4.16 -1.82 21.72
CA THR A 44 -5.21 -1.16 20.94
C THR A 44 -4.63 -0.15 19.95
N VAL A 45 -3.61 0.61 20.36
CA VAL A 45 -2.94 1.56 19.46
C VAL A 45 -2.23 0.82 18.32
N LEU A 46 -1.48 -0.23 18.62
CA LEU A 46 -0.79 -1.05 17.60
C LEU A 46 -1.77 -1.70 16.62
N THR A 47 -2.87 -2.27 17.11
CA THR A 47 -3.93 -2.82 16.24
C THR A 47 -4.42 -1.75 15.27
N LYS A 48 -4.69 -0.53 15.75
CA LYS A 48 -5.15 0.55 14.88
C LYS A 48 -4.09 1.01 13.89
N MET A 49 -2.81 1.07 14.30
CA MET A 49 -1.70 1.39 13.42
C MET A 49 -1.56 0.34 12.30
N ASN A 50 -1.67 -0.94 12.63
CA ASN A 50 -1.65 -2.03 11.65
C ASN A 50 -2.80 -1.90 10.66
N GLU A 51 -4.02 -1.70 11.15
CA GLU A 51 -5.20 -1.51 10.27
C GLU A 51 -5.01 -0.35 9.29
N VAL A 52 -4.49 0.78 9.77
CA VAL A 52 -4.26 1.96 8.93
C VAL A 52 -3.21 1.68 7.86
N LEU A 53 -2.06 1.10 8.26
CA LEU A 53 -0.97 0.81 7.33
C LEU A 53 -1.36 -0.28 6.31
N THR A 54 -2.04 -1.34 6.75
CA THR A 54 -2.58 -2.38 5.87
C THR A 54 -3.56 -1.78 4.86
N LYS A 55 -4.49 -0.93 5.31
CA LYS A 55 -5.47 -0.29 4.42
C LYS A 55 -4.80 0.56 3.36
N ASP A 56 -3.76 1.30 3.73
CA ASP A 56 -3.00 2.17 2.82
C ASP A 56 -2.27 1.35 1.75
N LEU A 57 -1.53 0.32 2.17
CA LEU A 57 -0.83 -0.60 1.27
C LEU A 57 -1.80 -1.34 0.33
N SER A 58 -2.94 -1.80 0.83
CA SER A 58 -3.95 -2.45 -0.01
C SER A 58 -4.57 -1.49 -1.04
N ALA A 59 -4.68 -0.20 -0.72
CA ALA A 59 -5.14 0.81 -1.67
C ALA A 59 -4.09 1.07 -2.74
N GLU A 60 -2.80 1.07 -2.39
CA GLU A 60 -1.70 1.17 -3.36
C GLU A 60 -1.69 -0.02 -4.32
N ASP A 61 -1.84 -1.26 -3.83
CA ASP A 61 -1.89 -2.43 -4.71
C ASP A 61 -3.09 -2.43 -5.65
N ALA A 62 -4.25 -2.00 -5.15
CA ALA A 62 -5.45 -1.90 -5.98
C ALA A 62 -5.25 -0.88 -7.10
N LEU A 63 -4.58 0.23 -6.80
CA LEU A 63 -4.18 1.22 -7.78
C LEU A 63 -3.20 0.63 -8.81
N ASP A 64 -2.20 -0.12 -8.37
CA ASP A 64 -1.22 -0.76 -9.26
C ASP A 64 -1.89 -1.74 -10.23
N ARG A 65 -2.78 -2.61 -9.75
CA ARG A 65 -3.52 -3.55 -10.61
C ARG A 65 -4.44 -2.83 -11.60
N GLU A 66 -5.02 -1.70 -11.21
CA GLU A 66 -5.85 -0.91 -12.11
C GLU A 66 -5.01 -0.28 -13.22
N VAL A 67 -3.83 0.26 -12.87
CA VAL A 67 -2.90 0.82 -13.85
C VAL A 67 -2.45 -0.26 -14.84
N ASP A 68 -2.06 -1.45 -14.36
CA ASP A 68 -1.70 -2.57 -15.23
C ASP A 68 -2.86 -2.94 -16.17
N GLY A 69 -4.08 -3.08 -15.65
CA GLY A 69 -5.26 -3.38 -16.47
C GLY A 69 -5.56 -2.30 -17.52
N MET A 70 -5.32 -1.03 -17.21
CA MET A 70 -5.45 0.07 -18.17
C MET A 70 -4.40 -0.03 -19.29
N LEU A 71 -3.16 -0.35 -18.95
CA LEU A 71 -2.09 -0.49 -19.94
C LEU A 71 -2.28 -1.72 -20.82
N ASP A 72 -2.68 -2.85 -20.24
CA ASP A 72 -2.98 -4.08 -20.97
C ASP A 72 -4.11 -3.88 -21.99
N ALA A 73 -5.16 -3.12 -21.64
CA ALA A 73 -6.26 -2.80 -22.54
C ALA A 73 -5.85 -1.93 -23.74
N HIS A 74 -4.72 -1.21 -23.65
CA HIS A 74 -4.18 -0.36 -24.71
C HIS A 74 -2.93 -0.96 -25.37
N SER A 75 -2.55 -2.20 -25.01
CA SER A 75 -1.31 -2.86 -25.46
C SER A 75 -1.21 -3.06 -26.97
N SER A 76 -2.33 -3.05 -27.70
CA SER A 76 -2.36 -3.08 -29.18
C SER A 76 -1.69 -1.86 -29.83
N ASP A 77 -1.60 -0.73 -29.11
CA ASP A 77 -0.94 0.51 -29.55
C ASP A 77 0.47 0.69 -28.98
N VAL A 78 0.92 -0.19 -28.06
CA VAL A 78 2.22 -0.07 -27.35
C VAL A 78 3.34 -0.86 -28.07
N ASP A 79 2.98 -1.71 -29.03
CA ASP A 79 3.93 -2.54 -29.80
C ASP A 79 4.75 -1.74 -30.83
N SER A 80 4.43 -0.45 -31.04
CA SER A 80 5.20 0.45 -31.89
C SER A 80 6.32 1.16 -31.11
N GLY A 81 7.33 0.40 -30.70
CA GLY A 81 8.71 0.83 -30.44
C GLY A 81 8.96 2.12 -29.64
N ALA A 82 9.52 1.97 -28.42
CA ALA A 82 10.20 2.99 -27.59
C ALA A 82 9.41 3.64 -26.44
N VAL A 83 8.24 3.12 -26.06
CA VAL A 83 7.59 3.53 -24.82
C VAL A 83 8.11 2.67 -23.66
N ASP A 84 8.85 3.29 -22.73
CA ASP A 84 9.24 2.65 -21.47
C ASP A 84 7.98 2.38 -20.63
N TYR A 85 7.54 1.11 -20.61
CA TYR A 85 6.37 0.64 -19.85
C TYR A 85 6.38 1.17 -18.41
N ARG A 86 7.54 1.15 -17.76
CA ARG A 86 7.68 1.61 -16.38
C ARG A 86 7.43 3.11 -16.25
N LYS A 87 7.84 3.89 -17.25
CA LYS A 87 7.59 5.34 -17.29
C LYS A 87 6.10 5.62 -17.44
N VAL A 88 5.41 4.93 -18.34
CA VAL A 88 3.97 5.14 -18.56
C VAL A 88 3.15 4.66 -17.37
N PHE A 89 3.49 3.49 -16.80
CA PHE A 89 2.92 3.00 -15.56
C PHE A 89 2.99 4.06 -14.45
N ASN A 90 4.18 4.60 -14.18
CA ASN A 90 4.34 5.63 -13.15
C ASN A 90 3.54 6.90 -13.46
N MET A 91 3.49 7.34 -14.72
CA MET A 91 2.70 8.52 -15.11
C MET A 91 1.20 8.33 -14.84
N VAL A 92 0.65 7.17 -15.23
CA VAL A 92 -0.77 6.84 -15.03
C VAL A 92 -1.07 6.67 -13.53
N LYS A 93 -0.20 5.95 -12.80
CA LYS A 93 -0.30 5.78 -11.35
C LYS A 93 -0.35 7.13 -10.62
N HIS A 94 0.58 8.04 -10.92
CA HIS A 94 0.61 9.37 -10.29
C HIS A 94 -0.64 10.20 -10.62
N LYS A 95 -1.13 10.13 -11.86
CA LYS A 95 -2.34 10.84 -12.26
C LYS A 95 -3.55 10.35 -11.46
N LEU A 96 -3.76 9.03 -11.42
CA LEU A 96 -4.88 8.42 -10.69
C LEU A 96 -4.80 8.64 -9.18
N ALA A 97 -3.61 8.53 -8.59
CA ALA A 97 -3.41 8.82 -7.17
C ALA A 97 -3.82 10.25 -6.83
N ARG A 98 -3.42 11.23 -7.66
CA ARG A 98 -3.79 12.64 -7.47
C ARG A 98 -5.29 12.88 -7.59
N GLU A 99 -5.94 12.28 -8.59
CA GLU A 99 -7.39 12.40 -8.80
C GLU A 99 -8.20 11.83 -7.63
N ARG A 100 -7.66 10.83 -6.94
CA ARG A 100 -8.31 10.11 -5.83
C ARG A 100 -7.85 10.54 -4.43
N GLY A 101 -6.91 11.49 -4.35
CA GLY A 101 -6.35 11.93 -3.07
C GLY A 101 -5.53 10.85 -2.36
N ILE A 102 -4.97 9.89 -3.09
CA ILE A 102 -4.05 8.87 -2.56
C ILE A 102 -2.65 9.49 -2.48
N ILE A 103 -1.96 9.28 -1.36
CA ILE A 103 -0.56 9.69 -1.17
C ILE A 103 0.33 8.51 -1.55
N LEU A 104 1.32 8.73 -2.41
CA LEU A 104 2.28 7.73 -2.88
C LEU A 104 3.66 7.93 -2.23
#